data_AF-L9WDI0-F1
#
_entry.id   AF-L9WDI0-F1
#
_cell.length_a   1.000
_cell.length_b   1.000
_cell.length_c   1.000
_cell.angle_alpha   90.00
_cell.angle_beta   90.00
_cell.angle_gamma   90.00
#
_symmetry.space_group_name_H-M   'P 1'
#
loop_
_entity.id
_entity.type
_entity.pdbx_description
1 polymer ?
#
loop_
_entity_poly.entity_id
_entity_poly.type
_entity_poly.pdbx_seq_one_letter_code
_entity_poly.pdbx_strand_id
1 'polypeptide(L)' 'MKLKEHTVSYSRRVQLERFEPIEVSESVTVDLEEGDDLEEVSSELDDLVRENVERRVLKRVLSKKMEDDDEE' A
#
# COMPACT_ATOMS: atom_id res chain seq x y z
N MET A 1 26.52 -7.45 15.62
CA MET A 1 25.38 -6.89 14.90
C MET A 1 24.37 -7.99 14.66
N LYS A 2 23.33 -8.03 15.48
CA LYS A 2 22.13 -8.83 15.21
C LYS A 2 21.16 -7.95 14.44
N LEU A 3 21.13 -8.10 13.11
CA LEU A 3 20.10 -7.49 12.27
C LEU A 3 18.75 -8.13 12.64
N LYS A 4 17.71 -7.30 12.81
CA LYS A 4 16.33 -7.77 12.98
C LYS A 4 15.52 -7.36 11.75
N GLU A 5 14.88 -8.33 11.10
CA GLU A 5 13.95 -8.03 10.03
C GLU A 5 12.62 -7.52 10.62
N HIS A 6 12.12 -6.42 10.07
CA HIS A 6 10.80 -5.89 10.39
C HIS A 6 9.98 -5.73 9.11
N THR A 7 8.75 -6.23 9.13
CA THR A 7 7.84 -6.18 7.98
C THR A 7 6.57 -5.44 8.35
N VAL A 8 6.25 -4.40 7.57
CA VAL A 8 4.98 -3.67 7.63
C VAL A 8 4.19 -4.01 6.38
N SER A 9 2.90 -4.29 6.53
CA SER A 9 2.01 -4.56 5.40
C SER A 9 0.69 -3.85 5.57
N TYR A 10 0.17 -3.34 4.46
CA TYR A 10 -1.12 -2.67 4.41
C TYR A 10 -1.89 -3.14 3.19
N SER A 11 -3.19 -3.34 3.36
CA SER A 11 -4.10 -3.71 2.28
C SER A 11 -5.36 -2.85 2.33
N ARG A 12 -5.84 -2.50 1.13
CA ARG A 12 -7.08 -1.76 0.96
C ARG A 12 -7.90 -2.37 -0.15
N ARG A 13 -9.18 -2.60 0.15
CA ARG A 13 -10.20 -3.04 -0.79
C ARG A 13 -11.20 -1.92 -1.06
N VAL A 14 -11.49 -1.67 -2.33
CA VAL A 14 -12.49 -0.68 -2.77
C VAL A 14 -13.50 -1.38 -3.69
N GLN A 15 -14.79 -1.25 -3.36
CA GLN A 15 -15.88 -1.69 -4.21
C GLN A 15 -16.36 -0.52 -5.07
N LEU A 16 -16.36 -0.69 -6.39
CA LEU A 16 -17.01 0.25 -7.31
C LEU A 16 -18.39 -0.32 -7.67
N GLU A 17 -19.41 0.54 -7.84
CA GLU A 17 -20.80 0.11 -7.97
C GLU A 17 -21.07 -0.81 -9.17
N ARG A 18 -20.27 -0.68 -10.24
CA ARG A 18 -20.43 -1.44 -11.50
C ARG A 18 -19.26 -2.39 -11.83
N PHE A 19 -18.25 -2.49 -10.95
CA PHE A 19 -17.04 -3.28 -11.21
C PHE A 19 -16.73 -4.29 -10.10
N GLU A 20 -15.87 -5.25 -10.42
CA GLU A 20 -15.29 -6.13 -9.41
C GLU A 20 -14.50 -5.32 -8.36
N PRO A 21 -14.54 -5.75 -7.08
CA PRO A 21 -13.80 -5.09 -6.02
C PRO A 21 -12.30 -5.08 -6.33
N ILE A 22 -11.70 -3.89 -6.21
CA ILE A 22 -10.28 -3.69 -6.39
C ILE A 22 -9.61 -3.89 -5.04
N GLU A 23 -8.75 -4.90 -4.94
CA GLU A 23 -7.89 -5.11 -3.79
C GLU A 23 -6.45 -4.73 -4.14
N VAL A 24 -5.83 -3.94 -3.27
CA VAL A 24 -4.43 -3.55 -3.37
C VAL A 24 -3.77 -3.84 -2.04
N SER A 25 -2.72 -4.64 -2.07
CA SER A 25 -1.87 -4.93 -0.92
C SER A 25 -0.43 -4.57 -1.24
N GLU A 26 0.28 -4.12 -0.21
CA GLU A 26 1.72 -3.86 -0.29
C GLU A 26 2.36 -4.22 1.06
N SER A 27 3.61 -4.67 0.99
CA SER A 27 4.41 -5.02 2.15
C SER A 27 5.84 -4.55 1.93
N VAL A 28 6.44 -3.98 2.96
CA VAL A 28 7.84 -3.56 2.97
C VAL A 28 8.54 -4.26 4.12
N THR A 29 9.71 -4.83 3.83
CA THR A 29 10.61 -5.43 4.81
C THR A 29 11.88 -4.60 4.88
N VAL A 30 12.32 -4.29 6.09
CA VAL A 30 13.58 -3.60 6.36
C VAL A 30 14.42 -4.39 7.35
N ASP A 31 15.73 -4.21 7.24
CA ASP A 31 16.71 -4.69 8.22
C ASP A 31 16.98 -3.58 9.26
N LEU A 32 16.81 -3.89 10.54
CA LEU A 32 17.08 -2.99 11.66
C LEU A 32 18.44 -3.30 12.29
N GLU A 33 19.22 -2.27 12.58
CA GLU A 33 20.48 -2.32 13.31
C GLU A 33 20.28 -2.23 14.84
N GLU A 34 21.32 -2.56 15.59
CA GLU A 34 21.33 -2.43 17.05
C GLU A 34 21.39 -0.95 17.44
N GLY A 35 20.23 -0.36 17.74
CA GLY A 35 20.11 1.05 18.14
C GLY A 35 18.98 1.79 17.44
N ASP A 36 18.40 1.20 16.39
CA ASP A 36 17.25 1.78 15.69
C ASP A 36 16.01 1.81 16.59
N ASP A 37 15.28 2.92 16.52
CA ASP A 37 14.00 3.05 17.20
C ASP A 37 12.91 2.39 16.36
N LEU A 38 12.42 1.25 16.84
CA LEU A 38 11.41 0.46 16.15
C LEU A 38 10.10 1.24 15.96
N GLU A 39 9.74 2.13 16.89
CA GLU A 39 8.49 2.88 16.83
C GLU A 39 8.57 3.94 15.72
N GLU A 40 9.70 4.65 15.65
CA GLU A 40 9.97 5.62 14.57
C GLU A 40 9.97 4.93 13.20
N VAL A 41 10.75 3.86 13.03
CA VAL A 41 10.85 3.14 11.76
C VAL A 41 9.49 2.53 11.36
N SER A 42 8.74 1.98 12.32
CA SER A 42 7.42 1.41 12.04
C SER A 42 6.43 2.48 11.58
N SER A 43 6.46 3.68 12.18
CA SER A 43 5.61 4.81 11.77
C SER A 43 5.92 5.26 10.34
N GLU A 44 7.20 5.44 10.01
CA GLU A 44 7.61 5.86 8.67
C GLU A 44 7.24 4.82 7.60
N LEU A 45 7.39 3.53 7.92
CA LEU A 45 7.00 2.44 7.03
C LEU A 45 5.48 2.35 6.86
N ASP A 46 4.68 2.56 7.90
CA ASP A 46 3.22 2.58 7.78
C ASP A 46 2.76 3.67 6.81
N ASP A 47 3.27 4.90 6.99
CA ASP A 47 2.96 6.03 6.11
C ASP A 47 3.36 5.75 4.66
N LEU A 48 4.56 5.18 4.44
CA LEU A 48 5.05 4.82 3.12
C LEU A 48 4.17 3.78 2.42
N VAL A 49 3.91 2.65 3.09
CA VAL A 49 3.12 1.55 2.52
C VAL A 49 1.68 2.02 2.26
N ARG A 50 1.13 2.83 3.17
CA ARG A 50 -0.21 3.41 3.02
C ARG A 50 -0.29 4.34 1.82
N GLU A 51 0.62 5.30 1.68
CA GLU A 51 0.63 6.22 0.54
C GLU A 51 0.71 5.47 -0.79
N ASN A 52 1.57 4.44 -0.87
CA ASN A 52 1.70 3.62 -2.07
C ASN A 52 0.42 2.86 -2.42
N VAL A 53 -0.21 2.23 -1.42
CA VAL A 53 -1.48 1.52 -1.62
C VAL A 53 -2.58 2.49 -2.06
N GLU A 54 -2.69 3.67 -1.43
CA GLU A 54 -3.69 4.67 -1.81
C GLU A 54 -3.46 5.20 -3.23
N ARG A 55 -2.22 5.50 -3.60
CA ARG A 55 -1.85 5.94 -4.96
C ARG A 55 -2.20 4.87 -5.99
N ARG A 56 -1.94 3.59 -5.69
CA ARG A 56 -2.27 2.46 -6.55
C ARG A 56 -3.77 2.22 -6.67
N VAL A 57 -4.52 2.39 -5.58
CA VAL A 57 -5.99 2.34 -5.59
C VAL A 57 -6.53 3.45 -6.50
N LEU A 58 -6.10 4.70 -6.31
CA LEU A 58 -6.54 5.84 -7.11
C LEU A 58 -6.26 5.60 -8.61
N LYS A 59 -5.05 5.14 -8.94
CA LYS A 59 -4.68 4.84 -10.33
C LYS A 59 -5.59 3.77 -10.94
N ARG A 60 -5.87 2.68 -10.22
CA ARG A 60 -6.76 1.62 -10.69
C ARG A 60 -8.20 2.10 -10.86
N VAL A 61 -8.70 2.91 -9.94
CA VAL A 61 -10.04 3.50 -10.02
C VAL A 61 -10.16 4.44 -11.22
N LEU A 62 -9.17 5.32 -11.44
CA LEU A 62 -9.15 6.23 -12.59
C LEU A 62 -9.06 5.47 -13.92
N SER A 63 -8.20 4.45 -14.02
CA SER A 63 -8.14 3.62 -15.22
C SER A 63 -9.47 2.93 -15.50
N LYS A 64 -10.13 2.36 -14.49
CA LYS A 64 -11.43 1.71 -14.66
C LYS A 64 -12.54 2.67 -15.08
N LYS A 65 -12.51 3.91 -14.57
CA LYS A 65 -13.47 4.94 -14.97
C LYS A 65 -13.25 5.39 -16.41
N MET A 66 -12.00 5.57 -16.84
CA MET A 66 -11.70 5.92 -18.24
C MET A 66 -12.08 4.82 -19.22
N GLU A 67 -11.87 3.55 -18.84
CA GLU A 67 -12.33 2.39 -19.64
C GLU A 67 -13.86 2.40 -19.84
N ASP A 68 -14.65 2.82 -18.84
CA ASP A 68 -16.12 2.93 -18.92
C ASP A 68 -16.56 4.06 -19.86
N ASP A 69 -15.92 5.24 -19.74
CA ASP A 69 -16.22 6.43 -20.55
C ASP A 69 -15.87 6.26 -22.06
N ASP A 70 -14.89 5.41 -22.41
CA ASP A 70 -14.51 5.11 -23.81
C ASP A 70 -15.41 4.04 -24.48
N GLU A 71 -16.23 3.29 -23.71
CA GLU A 71 -17.13 2.25 -24.22
C GLU A 71 -18.60 2.73 -24.45
N GLU A 72 -18.94 3.98 -24.10
CA GLU A 72 -20.24 4.65 -24.40
C GLU A 72 -20.22 5.47 -25.71
#